data_AF-A0AAP2E268-F1
#
_entry.id   AF-A0AAP2E268-F1
#
_cell.length_a   1.000
_cell.length_b   1.000
_cell.length_c   1.000
_cell.angle_alpha   90.00
_cell.angle_beta   90.00
_cell.angle_gamma   90.00
#
_symmetry.space_group_name_H-M   'P 1'
#
loop_
_entity.id
_entity.type
_entity.pdbx_description
1 polymer ?
#
loop_
_entity_poly.entity_id
_entity_poly.type
_entity_poly.pdbx_seq_one_letter_code
_entity_poly.pdbx_strand_id
1 'polypeptide(L)'
;MKRFITLQRMLLLILPVFLFSCGSDDSNEESEPLEPKKDGFYIYGTNTVAASDEDLHARMARAVLDPAQGAKVDNMEGIYGKFLYIGANSTISFMEVVDEVATTFGAPGGGTLDSGKVAGNVLIKDKVIFGALTADAPAIKVAEEGLYYAFANVNTDLFVLMKVNADMIGDATPLSWAGGTGLPLKTISKDSTVFEGKNIALRDAAGYRYRFNNGWHVYNDLSIVTLSSLGVPDYAEAWETGINNVGLLVSNIPNKGEGLYTVRLKYNAATNTWTEKKIKTGFVLKDYSETQMGLFGNAYVTAPEDTAAWEVGVDGYDLHTPEKDGTVYTWEWTVDLLEGREFIFLQDATWGGLQIDYLGAAADGEAIDDGDIVNAKDLGGEHPNYRVINPGTYVITLAVDAATDARTVTIVPAPN
;
A
#
# COMPACT_ATOMS: atom_id res chain seq x y z
N MET A 1 -44.39 71.93 45.40
CA MET A 1 -45.17 72.75 44.46
C MET A 1 -45.22 72.00 43.13
N LYS A 2 -46.42 71.65 42.62
CA LYS A 2 -46.77 71.08 41.28
C LYS A 2 -46.23 69.66 40.95
N ARG A 3 -47.09 68.61 40.93
CA ARG A 3 -47.86 67.99 39.81
C ARG A 3 -46.95 67.38 38.71
N PHE A 4 -46.83 66.05 38.56
CA PHE A 4 -47.72 65.04 37.92
C PHE A 4 -47.40 64.78 36.43
N ILE A 5 -47.47 63.49 36.03
CA ILE A 5 -47.69 62.89 34.68
C ILE A 5 -46.42 62.40 33.94
N THR A 6 -46.14 61.09 33.86
CA THR A 6 -46.63 59.97 33.00
C THR A 6 -45.92 59.86 31.63
N LEU A 7 -45.49 58.63 31.33
CA LEU A 7 -45.63 57.91 30.05
C LEU A 7 -44.34 57.59 29.24
N GLN A 8 -44.21 56.27 28.99
CA GLN A 8 -43.72 55.59 27.79
C GLN A 8 -42.22 55.43 27.51
N ARG A 9 -41.80 54.16 27.70
CA ARG A 9 -41.10 53.28 26.74
C ARG A 9 -39.92 53.89 25.96
N MET A 10 -38.71 53.44 26.31
CA MET A 10 -37.81 52.91 25.29
C MET A 10 -36.95 51.78 25.86
N LEU A 11 -36.93 50.68 25.11
CA LEU A 11 -36.30 49.41 25.33
C LEU A 11 -34.80 49.52 24.99
N LEU A 12 -33.90 49.07 25.86
CA LEU A 12 -32.58 48.59 25.44
C LEU A 12 -32.07 47.51 26.41
N LEU A 13 -31.91 46.33 25.85
CA LEU A 13 -31.45 45.08 26.46
C LEU A 13 -29.92 45.11 26.51
N ILE A 14 -29.30 44.88 27.67
CA ILE A 14 -27.86 44.60 27.79
C ILE A 14 -27.68 43.33 28.63
N LEU A 15 -26.99 42.36 28.02
CA LEU A 15 -26.56 41.04 28.49
C LEU A 15 -25.81 41.08 29.84
N PRO A 16 -26.03 40.10 30.74
CA PRO A 16 -25.02 39.68 31.70
C PRO A 16 -24.21 38.51 31.14
N VAL A 17 -22.90 38.74 31.01
CA VAL A 17 -21.84 37.76 30.79
C VAL A 17 -21.81 36.79 31.98
N PHE A 18 -22.02 35.49 31.75
CA PHE A 18 -21.70 34.46 32.74
C PHE A 18 -20.19 34.20 32.71
N LEU A 19 -19.48 34.76 33.69
CA LEU A 19 -18.15 34.34 34.09
C LEU A 19 -18.30 33.10 35.00
N PHE A 20 -17.78 31.95 34.58
CA PHE A 20 -17.50 30.84 35.49
C PHE A 20 -16.05 30.96 35.98
N SER A 21 -15.87 31.13 37.28
CA SER A 21 -14.61 31.00 38.02
C SER A 21 -14.91 30.63 39.48
N CYS A 22 -13.97 29.91 40.09
CA CYS A 22 -14.00 29.12 41.34
C CYS A 22 -14.72 27.76 41.21
N GLY A 23 -14.13 26.60 41.58
CA GLY A 23 -12.84 26.30 42.20
C GLY A 23 -12.91 24.94 42.90
N SER A 24 -11.87 24.12 42.70
CA SER A 24 -11.34 23.00 43.52
C SER A 24 -12.25 21.98 44.22
N ASP A 25 -11.90 20.72 43.95
CA ASP A 25 -12.01 19.47 44.73
C ASP A 25 -13.30 18.63 44.67
N ASP A 26 -13.07 17.39 44.20
CA ASP A 26 -13.83 16.16 44.38
C ASP A 26 -15.34 16.16 44.10
N SER A 27 -15.67 15.77 42.87
CA SER A 27 -16.63 14.69 42.69
C SER A 27 -16.27 13.94 41.42
N ASN A 28 -16.10 12.62 41.53
CA ASN A 28 -16.13 11.68 40.43
C ASN A 28 -17.03 12.22 39.31
N GLU A 29 -16.46 12.50 38.13
CA GLU A 29 -17.25 12.42 36.92
C GLU A 29 -17.69 10.96 36.84
N GLU A 30 -18.84 10.66 37.43
CA GLU A 30 -19.58 9.45 37.13
C GLU A 30 -19.72 9.44 35.61
N SER A 31 -19.07 8.45 34.99
CA SER A 31 -19.26 8.12 33.59
C SER A 31 -20.75 8.16 33.30
N GLU A 32 -21.19 9.03 32.38
CA GLU A 32 -22.58 9.02 31.95
C GLU A 32 -22.96 7.60 31.53
N PRO A 33 -24.05 7.02 32.08
CA PRO A 33 -24.48 5.69 31.70
C PRO A 33 -24.82 5.69 30.22
N LEU A 34 -24.06 4.95 29.42
CA LEU A 34 -24.42 4.62 28.05
C LEU A 34 -25.06 3.24 28.08
N GLU A 35 -26.34 3.25 28.40
CA GLU A 35 -27.27 2.12 28.27
C GLU A 35 -28.16 2.38 27.04
N PRO A 36 -28.81 1.37 26.43
CA PRO A 36 -29.47 1.37 25.12
C PRO A 36 -30.72 2.29 24.96
N LYS A 37 -30.75 3.42 25.66
CA LYS A 37 -31.83 4.42 25.62
C LYS A 37 -31.56 5.59 24.68
N LYS A 38 -30.39 5.66 24.03
CA LYS A 38 -30.12 6.69 23.03
C LYS A 38 -30.52 6.18 21.65
N ASP A 39 -31.24 7.00 20.90
CA ASP A 39 -31.63 6.68 19.53
C ASP A 39 -30.44 6.26 18.69
N GLY A 40 -30.61 5.20 17.91
CA GLY A 40 -29.57 4.69 17.03
C GLY A 40 -29.73 3.22 16.67
N PHE A 41 -28.74 2.73 15.94
CA PHE A 41 -28.68 1.36 15.46
C PHE A 41 -27.46 0.65 16.04
N TYR A 42 -27.66 -0.57 16.51
CA TYR A 42 -26.70 -1.32 17.32
C TYR A 42 -26.51 -2.73 16.75
N ILE A 43 -25.32 -3.29 16.92
CA ILE A 43 -24.97 -4.68 16.61
C ILE A 43 -24.25 -5.28 17.81
N TYR A 44 -24.74 -6.42 18.30
CA TYR A 44 -24.19 -7.09 19.47
C TYR A 44 -24.38 -8.59 19.36
N GLY A 45 -23.67 -9.34 20.20
CA GLY A 45 -23.74 -10.78 20.15
C GLY A 45 -22.73 -11.53 21.00
N THR A 46 -22.91 -12.85 21.06
CA THR A 46 -22.00 -13.74 21.77
C THR A 46 -20.62 -13.74 21.12
N ASN A 47 -19.56 -13.85 21.93
CA ASN A 47 -18.16 -13.85 21.48
C ASN A 47 -17.77 -12.69 20.55
N THR A 48 -18.43 -11.53 20.66
CA THR A 48 -18.03 -10.32 19.94
C THR A 48 -17.30 -9.33 20.86
N VAL A 49 -16.88 -8.20 20.29
CA VAL A 49 -16.43 -7.03 21.04
C VAL A 49 -17.60 -6.30 21.76
N ALA A 50 -18.85 -6.55 21.36
CA ALA A 50 -20.06 -5.94 21.90
C ALA A 50 -21.01 -7.04 22.42
N ALA A 51 -20.77 -7.50 23.65
CA ALA A 51 -21.46 -8.69 24.17
C ALA A 51 -22.94 -8.46 24.48
N SER A 52 -23.32 -7.22 24.74
CA SER A 52 -24.70 -6.76 24.95
C SER A 52 -24.97 -5.48 24.17
N ASP A 53 -26.24 -5.12 24.10
CA ASP A 53 -26.76 -3.87 23.56
C ASP A 53 -26.38 -2.63 24.38
N GLU A 54 -25.99 -2.82 25.64
CA GLU A 54 -25.46 -1.77 26.52
C GLU A 54 -23.96 -1.50 26.30
N ASP A 55 -23.28 -2.31 25.48
CA ASP A 55 -21.88 -2.10 25.20
C ASP A 55 -21.68 -0.85 24.31
N LEU A 56 -20.75 0.03 24.68
CA LEU A 56 -20.34 1.18 23.87
C LEU A 56 -19.93 0.77 22.45
N HIS A 57 -19.34 -0.41 22.32
CA HIS A 57 -18.94 -0.98 21.05
C HIS A 57 -20.10 -1.63 20.29
N ALA A 58 -21.34 -1.59 20.78
CA ALA A 58 -22.50 -2.07 20.03
C ALA A 58 -22.99 -1.05 18.99
N ARG A 59 -22.89 0.26 19.29
CA ARG A 59 -23.44 1.30 18.41
C ARG A 59 -22.76 1.33 17.04
N MET A 60 -23.56 1.31 15.97
CA MET A 60 -23.08 1.45 14.59
C MET A 60 -23.01 2.92 14.18
N ALA A 61 -22.01 3.24 13.35
CA ALA A 61 -21.92 4.54 12.70
C ALA A 61 -22.63 4.50 11.35
N ARG A 62 -22.90 5.66 10.76
CA ARG A 62 -23.31 5.72 9.35
C ARG A 62 -22.22 5.09 8.48
N ALA A 63 -22.64 4.30 7.49
CA ALA A 63 -21.68 3.70 6.56
C ALA A 63 -20.99 4.79 5.74
N VAL A 64 -19.70 4.59 5.46
CA VAL A 64 -18.97 5.44 4.52
C VAL A 64 -19.27 4.95 3.10
N LEU A 65 -19.83 5.85 2.31
CA LEU A 65 -20.24 5.63 0.92
C LEU A 65 -19.22 6.24 -0.05
N ASP A 66 -19.23 5.76 -1.29
CA ASP A 66 -18.42 6.32 -2.37
C ASP A 66 -19.13 7.54 -2.96
N PRO A 67 -18.63 8.77 -2.78
CA PRO A 67 -19.26 9.96 -3.34
C PRO A 67 -19.21 10.02 -4.87
N ALA A 68 -18.36 9.23 -5.53
CA ALA A 68 -18.29 9.17 -6.99
C ALA A 68 -19.29 8.18 -7.60
N GLN A 69 -19.92 7.32 -6.80
CA GLN A 69 -20.78 6.24 -7.26
C GLN A 69 -22.08 6.14 -6.45
N GLY A 70 -23.04 5.35 -6.93
CA GLY A 70 -24.33 5.13 -6.27
C GLY A 70 -25.06 6.43 -5.92
N ALA A 71 -25.33 6.62 -4.63
CA ALA A 71 -26.04 7.77 -4.10
C ALA A 71 -25.28 9.11 -4.19
N LYS A 72 -23.99 9.10 -4.55
CA LYS A 72 -23.14 10.30 -4.71
C LYS A 72 -23.06 11.19 -3.47
N VAL A 73 -22.99 10.57 -2.31
CA VAL A 73 -22.84 11.19 -0.98
C VAL A 73 -21.88 10.36 -0.15
N ASP A 74 -21.26 10.95 0.88
CA ASP A 74 -20.31 10.23 1.74
C ASP A 74 -21.00 9.35 2.80
N ASN A 75 -22.25 9.66 3.13
CA ASN A 75 -23.11 8.86 4.01
C ASN A 75 -24.59 9.22 3.80
N MET A 76 -25.48 8.36 4.30
CA MET A 76 -26.93 8.54 4.21
C MET A 76 -27.61 8.09 5.50
N GLU A 77 -28.74 8.71 5.85
CA GLU A 77 -29.57 8.28 6.96
C GLU A 77 -30.15 6.87 6.73
N GLY A 78 -30.22 6.09 7.81
CA GLY A 78 -30.68 4.70 7.74
C GLY A 78 -29.67 3.72 7.12
N ILE A 79 -28.47 4.17 6.76
CA ILE A 79 -27.40 3.32 6.24
C ILE A 79 -26.25 3.26 7.23
N TYR A 80 -26.02 2.08 7.82
CA TYR A 80 -25.07 1.86 8.91
C TYR A 80 -23.96 0.89 8.51
N GLY A 81 -22.76 1.13 9.05
CA GLY A 81 -21.56 0.35 8.77
C GLY A 81 -20.67 0.21 9.99
N LYS A 82 -20.12 -0.98 10.23
CA LYS A 82 -19.19 -1.21 11.34
C LYS A 82 -18.26 -2.38 11.08
N PHE A 83 -16.97 -2.20 11.38
CA PHE A 83 -16.05 -3.32 11.57
C PHE A 83 -16.20 -3.86 12.99
N LEU A 84 -16.30 -5.19 13.14
CA LEU A 84 -16.36 -5.84 14.44
C LEU A 84 -15.65 -7.19 14.43
N TYR A 85 -15.01 -7.52 15.55
CA TYR A 85 -14.57 -8.88 15.82
C TYR A 85 -15.78 -9.76 16.13
N ILE A 86 -15.84 -10.94 15.51
CA ILE A 86 -16.80 -11.99 15.80
C ILE A 86 -16.02 -13.29 15.99
N GLY A 87 -16.15 -13.90 17.17
CA GLY A 87 -15.56 -15.21 17.46
C GLY A 87 -16.27 -16.36 16.75
N ALA A 88 -15.67 -17.54 16.78
CA ALA A 88 -16.30 -18.74 16.21
C ALA A 88 -17.60 -19.10 16.95
N ASN A 89 -18.57 -19.65 16.21
CA ASN A 89 -19.89 -20.07 16.71
C ASN A 89 -20.66 -18.98 17.48
N SER A 90 -20.58 -17.74 16.99
CA SER A 90 -21.27 -16.59 17.56
C SER A 90 -22.71 -16.48 17.06
N THR A 91 -23.51 -15.73 17.80
CA THR A 91 -24.84 -15.25 17.41
C THR A 91 -24.86 -13.73 17.45
N ILE A 92 -25.36 -13.11 16.39
CA ILE A 92 -25.43 -11.66 16.23
C ILE A 92 -26.88 -11.22 16.13
N SER A 93 -27.22 -10.13 16.82
CA SER A 93 -28.48 -9.41 16.68
C SER A 93 -28.20 -7.96 16.34
N PHE A 94 -29.17 -7.34 15.68
CA PHE A 94 -29.23 -5.91 15.52
C PHE A 94 -30.32 -5.34 16.43
N MET A 95 -30.22 -4.08 16.79
CA MET A 95 -31.28 -3.38 17.50
C MET A 95 -31.38 -1.94 17.02
N GLU A 96 -32.60 -1.47 16.85
CA GLU A 96 -32.90 -0.07 16.63
C GLU A 96 -33.59 0.49 17.86
N VAL A 97 -33.16 1.67 18.28
CA VAL A 97 -33.78 2.44 19.36
C VAL A 97 -34.30 3.72 18.75
N VAL A 98 -35.60 3.96 18.89
CA VAL A 98 -36.26 5.20 18.46
C VAL A 98 -37.20 5.64 19.57
N ASP A 99 -37.05 6.87 20.04
CA ASP A 99 -37.89 7.45 21.10
C ASP A 99 -37.98 6.53 22.33
N GLU A 100 -36.83 6.01 22.77
CA GLU A 100 -36.67 5.04 23.88
C GLU A 100 -37.30 3.66 23.67
N VAL A 101 -37.83 3.37 22.49
CA VAL A 101 -38.38 2.05 22.12
C VAL A 101 -37.32 1.25 21.39
N ALA A 102 -36.87 0.16 22.02
CA ALA A 102 -35.93 -0.79 21.42
C ALA A 102 -36.67 -1.88 20.64
N THR A 103 -36.27 -2.09 19.38
CA THR A 103 -36.71 -3.22 18.55
C THR A 103 -35.49 -4.06 18.19
N THR A 104 -35.50 -5.34 18.56
CA THR A 104 -34.43 -6.29 18.21
C THR A 104 -34.73 -6.95 16.88
N PHE A 105 -33.71 -7.06 16.03
CA PHE A 105 -33.79 -7.69 14.73
C PHE A 105 -32.83 -8.87 14.64
N GLY A 106 -33.32 -9.94 14.04
CA GLY A 106 -32.54 -11.08 13.60
C GLY A 106 -32.79 -11.35 12.13
N ALA A 107 -32.55 -12.59 11.71
CA ALA A 107 -32.85 -13.06 10.37
C ALA A 107 -33.45 -14.46 10.43
N PRO A 108 -34.59 -14.74 9.78
CA PRO A 108 -35.11 -16.09 9.65
C PRO A 108 -34.06 -17.03 9.07
N GLY A 109 -33.84 -18.18 9.72
CA GLY A 109 -32.81 -19.14 9.31
C GLY A 109 -31.36 -18.69 9.50
N GLY A 110 -31.11 -17.54 10.12
CA GLY A 110 -29.78 -16.94 10.27
C GLY A 110 -29.29 -16.18 9.04
N GLY A 111 -30.19 -15.88 8.09
CA GLY A 111 -29.84 -15.28 6.80
C GLY A 111 -29.37 -16.30 5.77
N THR A 112 -28.97 -15.81 4.60
CA THR A 112 -28.48 -16.59 3.48
C THR A 112 -26.98 -16.43 3.36
N LEU A 113 -26.25 -17.53 3.30
CA LEU A 113 -24.85 -17.53 2.89
C LEU A 113 -24.78 -17.64 1.37
N ASP A 114 -24.16 -16.65 0.72
CA ASP A 114 -24.02 -16.64 -0.73
C ASP A 114 -22.61 -16.19 -1.13
N SER A 115 -22.12 -16.75 -2.24
CA SER A 115 -20.88 -16.35 -2.89
C SER A 115 -21.21 -15.44 -4.06
N GLY A 116 -20.81 -14.18 -3.93
CA GLY A 116 -20.63 -13.28 -5.05
C GLY A 116 -21.82 -12.88 -5.90
N LYS A 117 -22.29 -11.65 -5.67
CA LYS A 117 -23.03 -10.87 -6.66
C LYS A 117 -22.05 -10.15 -7.60
N VAL A 118 -22.48 -9.91 -8.85
CA VAL A 118 -21.80 -8.99 -9.76
C VAL A 118 -22.31 -7.58 -9.48
N ALA A 119 -21.43 -6.67 -9.05
CA ALA A 119 -21.74 -5.26 -8.88
C ALA A 119 -20.77 -4.43 -9.74
N GLY A 120 -21.29 -3.59 -10.64
CA GLY A 120 -20.45 -2.73 -11.48
C GLY A 120 -19.41 -3.47 -12.32
N ASN A 121 -19.73 -4.68 -12.81
CA ASN A 121 -18.83 -5.58 -13.55
C ASN A 121 -17.68 -6.20 -12.72
N VAL A 122 -17.70 -6.06 -11.40
CA VAL A 122 -16.73 -6.71 -10.51
C VAL A 122 -17.41 -7.87 -9.78
N LEU A 123 -16.82 -9.05 -9.90
CA LEU A 123 -17.27 -10.24 -9.18
C LEU A 123 -16.69 -10.19 -7.77
N ILE A 124 -17.53 -9.93 -6.78
CA ILE A 124 -17.18 -10.19 -5.38
C ILE A 124 -17.10 -11.71 -5.27
N LYS A 125 -15.96 -12.32 -4.98
CA LYS A 125 -15.85 -13.80 -4.88
C LYS A 125 -16.05 -14.32 -3.46
N ASP A 126 -16.24 -13.41 -2.52
CA ASP A 126 -16.35 -13.71 -1.10
C ASP A 126 -17.73 -14.25 -0.75
N LYS A 127 -17.74 -15.12 0.25
CA LYS A 127 -18.98 -15.59 0.88
C LYS A 127 -19.44 -14.58 1.92
N VAL A 128 -20.69 -14.18 1.85
CA VAL A 128 -21.31 -13.22 2.79
C VAL A 128 -22.59 -13.80 3.35
N ILE A 129 -22.89 -13.45 4.60
CA ILE A 129 -24.20 -13.72 5.21
C ILE A 129 -25.05 -12.48 4.97
N PHE A 130 -26.20 -12.61 4.31
CA PHE A 130 -27.08 -11.49 4.03
C PHE A 130 -28.55 -11.89 4.22
N GLY A 131 -29.43 -10.91 4.39
CA GLY A 131 -30.86 -11.18 4.48
C GLY A 131 -31.66 -9.95 4.85
N ALA A 132 -32.94 -10.18 5.10
CA ALA A 132 -33.81 -9.17 5.68
C ALA A 132 -33.67 -9.16 7.21
N LEU A 133 -33.56 -7.97 7.79
CA LEU A 133 -33.77 -7.71 9.20
C LEU A 133 -35.25 -7.95 9.51
N THR A 134 -35.53 -8.80 10.48
CA THR A 134 -36.91 -9.11 10.88
C THR A 134 -37.02 -8.95 12.38
N ALA A 135 -37.98 -8.14 12.82
CA ALA A 135 -38.25 -7.91 14.23
C ALA A 135 -38.50 -9.23 14.96
N ASP A 136 -37.89 -9.39 16.13
CA ASP A 136 -38.00 -10.56 17.00
C ASP A 136 -37.61 -11.90 16.36
N ALA A 137 -36.95 -11.87 15.20
CA ALA A 137 -36.45 -13.07 14.55
C ALA A 137 -35.21 -13.64 15.26
N PRO A 138 -34.91 -14.94 15.09
CA PRO A 138 -33.71 -15.54 15.66
C PRO A 138 -32.42 -14.82 15.26
N ALA A 139 -31.47 -14.75 16.20
CA ALA A 139 -30.15 -14.20 15.97
C ALA A 139 -29.41 -14.89 14.82
N ILE A 140 -28.61 -14.10 14.10
CA ILE A 140 -27.81 -14.52 12.95
C ILE A 140 -26.63 -15.37 13.43
N LYS A 141 -26.41 -16.53 12.82
CA LYS A 141 -25.32 -17.44 13.22
C LYS A 141 -24.06 -17.16 12.42
N VAL A 142 -22.93 -17.03 13.11
CA VAL A 142 -21.60 -16.86 12.50
C VAL A 142 -20.69 -18.00 12.96
N ALA A 143 -20.32 -18.86 12.01
CA ALA A 143 -19.55 -20.07 12.33
C ALA A 143 -18.06 -19.80 12.56
N GLU A 144 -17.47 -18.94 11.73
CA GLU A 144 -16.03 -18.71 11.71
C GLU A 144 -15.63 -17.48 12.53
N GLU A 145 -14.47 -17.55 13.18
CA GLU A 145 -13.84 -16.37 13.75
C GLU A 145 -13.32 -15.45 12.63
N GLY A 146 -13.47 -14.14 12.82
CA GLY A 146 -13.00 -13.15 11.86
C GLY A 146 -13.25 -11.71 12.28
N LEU A 147 -12.60 -10.80 11.55
CA LEU A 147 -13.03 -9.41 11.48
C LEU A 147 -14.14 -9.37 10.44
N TYR A 148 -15.28 -8.81 10.79
CA TYR A 148 -16.41 -8.68 9.88
C TYR A 148 -16.70 -7.21 9.64
N TYR A 149 -17.10 -6.88 8.41
CA TYR A 149 -17.81 -5.64 8.14
C TYR A 149 -19.30 -5.94 8.14
N ALA A 150 -20.02 -5.33 9.08
CA ALA A 150 -21.46 -5.31 9.14
C ALA A 150 -21.99 -4.08 8.42
N PHE A 151 -22.89 -4.31 7.48
CA PHE A 151 -23.64 -3.28 6.78
C PHE A 151 -25.13 -3.50 7.04
N ALA A 152 -25.86 -2.41 7.32
CA ALA A 152 -27.31 -2.44 7.45
C ALA A 152 -27.94 -1.25 6.73
N ASN A 153 -29.03 -1.52 6.01
CA ASN A 153 -29.89 -0.53 5.41
C ASN A 153 -31.29 -0.69 6.01
N VAL A 154 -31.62 0.12 7.01
CA VAL A 154 -32.91 0.06 7.69
C VAL A 154 -34.05 0.58 6.82
N ASN A 155 -33.75 1.36 5.78
CA ASN A 155 -34.77 1.84 4.84
C ASN A 155 -35.37 0.69 3.99
N THR A 156 -34.67 -0.45 3.91
CA THR A 156 -35.08 -1.64 3.17
C THR A 156 -35.00 -2.91 4.01
N ASP A 157 -34.81 -2.78 5.31
CA ASP A 157 -34.58 -3.88 6.25
C ASP A 157 -33.53 -4.87 5.76
N LEU A 158 -32.41 -4.43 5.19
CA LEU A 158 -31.39 -5.32 4.64
C LEU A 158 -30.13 -5.30 5.51
N PHE A 159 -29.50 -6.46 5.70
CA PHE A 159 -28.17 -6.54 6.29
C PHE A 159 -27.22 -7.40 5.47
N VAL A 160 -25.92 -7.13 5.62
CA VAL A 160 -24.80 -7.95 5.13
C VAL A 160 -23.73 -8.04 6.20
N LEU A 161 -23.27 -9.26 6.48
CA LEU A 161 -22.08 -9.55 7.27
C LEU A 161 -21.04 -10.21 6.38
N MET A 162 -19.88 -9.57 6.24
CA MET A 162 -18.81 -10.03 5.38
C MET A 162 -17.51 -10.18 6.18
N LYS A 163 -16.90 -11.36 6.13
CA LYS A 163 -15.58 -11.59 6.72
C LYS A 163 -14.53 -10.83 5.92
N VAL A 164 -13.73 -10.00 6.58
CA VAL A 164 -12.74 -9.12 5.94
C VAL A 164 -11.48 -9.90 5.56
N ASN A 165 -11.15 -9.88 4.27
CA ASN A 165 -9.85 -10.27 3.73
C ASN A 165 -9.19 -9.02 3.15
N ALA A 166 -7.90 -8.80 3.40
CA ALA A 166 -7.20 -7.58 2.98
C ALA A 166 -6.14 -7.87 1.91
N ASP A 167 -6.10 -7.04 0.88
CA ASP A 167 -5.08 -7.03 -0.17
C ASP A 167 -4.56 -5.60 -0.41
N MET A 168 -3.43 -5.47 -1.08
CA MET A 168 -2.93 -4.21 -1.64
C MET A 168 -3.17 -4.16 -3.15
N ILE A 169 -3.59 -3.01 -3.68
CA ILE A 169 -3.84 -2.80 -5.11
C ILE A 169 -3.31 -1.43 -5.55
N GLY A 170 -2.84 -1.30 -6.80
CA GLY A 170 -2.44 -0.03 -7.40
C GLY A 170 -1.06 -0.08 -8.02
N ASP A 171 -0.65 0.97 -8.72
CA ASP A 171 0.55 1.00 -9.58
C ASP A 171 1.85 0.62 -8.85
N ALA A 172 1.90 0.83 -7.53
CA ALA A 172 3.04 0.41 -6.73
C ALA A 172 3.12 -1.12 -6.51
N THR A 173 2.06 -1.88 -6.72
CA THR A 173 2.00 -3.32 -6.40
C THR A 173 2.25 -4.20 -7.65
N PRO A 174 2.64 -5.48 -7.48
CA PRO A 174 2.98 -6.37 -8.60
C PRO A 174 1.86 -6.59 -9.61
N LEU A 175 0.60 -6.60 -9.14
CA LEU A 175 -0.59 -6.82 -9.97
C LEU A 175 -1.27 -5.52 -10.41
N SER A 176 -0.68 -4.36 -10.09
CA SER A 176 -1.22 -3.03 -10.38
C SER A 176 -2.71 -2.93 -9.95
N TRP A 177 -3.55 -2.31 -10.77
CA TRP A 177 -5.01 -2.22 -10.59
C TRP A 177 -5.77 -3.46 -11.08
N ALA A 178 -5.09 -4.43 -11.68
CA ALA A 178 -5.70 -5.64 -12.23
C ALA A 178 -5.93 -6.73 -11.18
N GLY A 179 -5.19 -6.72 -10.06
CA GLY A 179 -5.28 -7.75 -9.03
C GLY A 179 -4.84 -7.28 -7.65
N GLY A 180 -5.23 -8.05 -6.62
CA GLY A 180 -4.86 -7.80 -5.23
C GLY A 180 -3.61 -8.57 -4.83
N THR A 181 -2.65 -7.89 -4.19
CA THR A 181 -1.49 -8.49 -3.53
C THR A 181 -1.85 -8.81 -2.08
N GLY A 182 -1.96 -10.09 -1.73
CA GLY A 182 -2.58 -10.51 -0.48
C GLY A 182 -1.86 -10.10 0.79
N LEU A 183 -2.64 -9.69 1.80
CA LEU A 183 -2.21 -9.51 3.19
C LEU A 183 -2.92 -10.57 4.06
N PRO A 184 -2.33 -11.76 4.24
CA PRO A 184 -2.97 -12.80 5.03
C PRO A 184 -3.19 -12.34 6.48
N LEU A 185 -4.24 -12.88 7.09
CA LEU A 185 -4.53 -12.67 8.50
C LEU A 185 -3.36 -13.20 9.35
N LYS A 186 -2.78 -12.33 10.17
CA LYS A 186 -1.67 -12.67 11.07
C LYS A 186 -2.15 -12.96 12.47
N THR A 187 -2.94 -12.06 13.04
CA THR A 187 -3.49 -12.19 14.39
C THR A 187 -4.87 -11.55 14.43
N ILE A 188 -5.75 -12.12 15.24
CA ILE A 188 -7.07 -11.57 15.51
C ILE A 188 -7.41 -11.72 16.99
N SER A 189 -8.14 -10.75 17.52
CA SER A 189 -8.63 -10.68 18.89
C SER A 189 -9.82 -9.71 18.95
N LYS A 190 -10.50 -9.64 20.09
CA LYS A 190 -11.55 -8.65 20.35
C LYS A 190 -11.06 -7.20 20.17
N ASP A 191 -9.80 -6.93 20.51
CA ASP A 191 -9.25 -5.57 20.54
C ASP A 191 -8.66 -5.14 19.19
N SER A 192 -8.13 -6.09 18.42
CA SER A 192 -7.46 -5.78 17.16
C SER A 192 -7.32 -6.95 16.20
N THR A 193 -7.21 -6.60 14.92
CA THR A 193 -6.94 -7.51 13.81
C THR A 193 -5.73 -7.02 13.05
N VAL A 194 -4.80 -7.92 12.71
CA VAL A 194 -3.59 -7.59 11.94
C VAL A 194 -3.52 -8.48 10.71
N PHE A 195 -3.39 -7.86 9.55
CA PHE A 195 -3.03 -8.49 8.30
C PHE A 195 -1.55 -8.20 8.00
N GLU A 196 -0.80 -9.18 7.53
CA GLU A 196 0.63 -9.02 7.23
C GLU A 196 1.03 -9.73 5.94
N GLY A 197 1.54 -8.96 4.98
CA GLY A 197 2.27 -9.49 3.84
C GLY A 197 3.78 -9.34 4.03
N LYS A 198 4.55 -10.30 3.52
CA LYS A 198 6.01 -10.31 3.56
C LYS A 198 6.57 -10.39 2.14
N ASN A 199 7.76 -9.83 1.94
CA ASN A 199 8.45 -9.80 0.65
C ASN A 199 7.56 -9.26 -0.48
N ILE A 200 6.73 -8.27 -0.17
CA ILE A 200 5.91 -7.60 -1.18
C ILE A 200 6.82 -6.69 -1.99
N ALA A 201 7.01 -7.00 -3.27
CA ALA A 201 7.71 -6.13 -4.21
C ALA A 201 6.85 -4.89 -4.49
N LEU A 202 7.31 -3.73 -4.03
CA LEU A 202 6.68 -2.46 -4.33
C LEU A 202 7.57 -1.64 -5.25
N ARG A 203 6.98 -1.03 -6.28
CA ARG A 203 7.64 -0.10 -7.21
C ARG A 203 7.74 1.28 -6.58
N ASP A 204 8.80 2.01 -6.91
CA ASP A 204 8.95 3.39 -6.49
C ASP A 204 7.95 4.31 -7.20
N ALA A 205 7.95 5.54 -6.72
CA ALA A 205 7.21 6.68 -7.25
C ALA A 205 5.73 6.44 -7.64
N ALA A 206 5.03 5.54 -6.94
CA ALA A 206 3.69 5.08 -7.34
C ALA A 206 2.71 5.03 -6.16
N GLY A 207 1.42 4.93 -6.45
CA GLY A 207 0.34 4.86 -5.46
C GLY A 207 -0.26 3.45 -5.31
N TYR A 208 -0.82 3.16 -4.14
CA TYR A 208 -1.62 1.96 -3.88
C TYR A 208 -2.79 2.26 -2.93
N ARG A 209 -3.68 1.30 -2.72
CA ARG A 209 -4.71 1.28 -1.67
C ARG A 209 -4.76 -0.10 -1.03
N TYR A 210 -5.30 -0.18 0.18
CA TYR A 210 -5.74 -1.46 0.72
C TYR A 210 -7.14 -1.74 0.19
N ARG A 211 -7.45 -2.97 -0.19
CA ARG A 211 -8.77 -3.39 -0.66
C ARG A 211 -9.25 -4.56 0.18
N PHE A 212 -10.52 -4.55 0.52
CA PHE A 212 -11.18 -5.65 1.21
C PHE A 212 -11.98 -6.51 0.24
N ASN A 213 -11.84 -7.84 0.35
CA ASN A 213 -12.71 -8.84 -0.29
C ASN A 213 -12.80 -8.72 -1.82
N ASN A 214 -11.66 -8.45 -2.48
CA ASN A 214 -11.50 -8.35 -3.94
C ASN A 214 -12.50 -7.48 -4.73
N GLY A 215 -13.40 -6.78 -4.04
CA GLY A 215 -14.43 -5.94 -4.61
C GLY A 215 -13.96 -4.50 -4.67
N TRP A 216 -14.24 -3.87 -5.81
CA TRP A 216 -14.41 -2.43 -5.85
C TRP A 216 -15.77 -2.12 -5.25
N HIS A 217 -15.79 -1.14 -4.34
CA HIS A 217 -16.95 -0.49 -3.72
C HIS A 217 -18.31 -1.15 -4.01
N VAL A 218 -18.98 -1.75 -3.01
CA VAL A 218 -20.44 -2.10 -2.93
C VAL A 218 -20.65 -3.24 -1.93
N TYR A 219 -21.65 -3.11 -1.04
CA TYR A 219 -22.15 -4.18 -0.16
C TYR A 219 -23.67 -4.40 -0.22
N ASN A 220 -24.41 -3.74 -1.12
CA ASN A 220 -25.85 -3.90 -1.24
C ASN A 220 -26.31 -4.04 -2.72
N ASP A 221 -26.34 -2.92 -3.44
CA ASP A 221 -26.65 -2.82 -4.86
C ASP A 221 -26.01 -1.53 -5.43
N LEU A 222 -26.17 -1.27 -6.74
CA LEU A 222 -25.52 -0.13 -7.40
C LEU A 222 -26.03 1.25 -6.96
N SER A 223 -27.15 1.34 -6.24
CA SER A 223 -27.66 2.59 -5.69
C SER A 223 -26.96 2.99 -4.39
N ILE A 224 -26.49 2.02 -3.59
CA ILE A 224 -25.73 2.26 -2.35
C ILE A 224 -24.36 1.59 -2.46
N VAL A 225 -23.37 2.42 -2.76
CA VAL A 225 -21.99 2.00 -2.99
C VAL A 225 -21.15 2.40 -1.78
N THR A 226 -20.66 1.41 -1.03
CA THR A 226 -19.82 1.58 0.16
C THR A 226 -18.34 1.57 -0.21
N LEU A 227 -17.50 2.27 0.55
CA LEU A 227 -16.05 2.11 0.39
C LEU A 227 -15.59 0.75 0.94
N SER A 228 -14.87 0.00 0.10
CA SER A 228 -14.20 -1.26 0.45
C SER A 228 -12.68 -1.15 0.44
N SER A 229 -12.14 0.06 0.29
CA SER A 229 -10.72 0.31 0.22
C SER A 229 -10.27 1.36 1.22
N LEU A 230 -9.02 1.24 1.67
CA LEU A 230 -8.36 2.25 2.48
C LEU A 230 -7.36 3.03 1.64
N GLY A 231 -7.46 4.34 1.75
CA GLY A 231 -6.59 5.33 1.14
C GLY A 231 -6.09 6.32 2.17
N VAL A 232 -5.62 7.49 1.70
CA VAL A 232 -5.28 8.65 2.54
C VAL A 232 -6.25 9.80 2.26
N PRO A 233 -6.26 10.87 3.08
CA PRO A 233 -7.08 12.05 2.80
C PRO A 233 -6.60 12.77 1.52
N ASP A 234 -5.31 13.06 1.44
CA ASP A 234 -4.68 13.77 0.32
C ASP A 234 -3.38 13.07 -0.11
N TYR A 235 -3.27 12.74 -1.39
CA TYR A 235 -2.11 12.03 -1.93
C TYR A 235 -0.83 12.88 -1.90
N ALA A 236 -0.94 14.17 -2.23
CA ALA A 236 0.22 15.06 -2.33
C ALA A 236 0.79 15.35 -0.94
N GLU A 237 -0.06 15.62 0.05
CA GLU A 237 0.37 15.82 1.44
C GLU A 237 0.99 14.55 2.02
N ALA A 238 0.36 13.38 1.81
CA ALA A 238 0.94 12.10 2.23
C ALA A 238 2.28 11.84 1.53
N TRP A 239 2.40 12.24 0.26
CA TRP A 239 3.64 12.14 -0.48
C TRP A 239 4.71 13.06 0.11
N GLU A 240 4.43 14.32 0.38
CA GLU A 240 5.44 15.23 0.94
C GLU A 240 5.87 14.79 2.35
N THR A 241 4.89 14.53 3.24
CA THR A 241 5.15 14.22 4.65
C THR A 241 5.66 12.80 4.90
N GLY A 242 5.29 11.83 4.05
CA GLY A 242 5.49 10.41 4.30
C GLY A 242 4.59 9.81 5.40
N ILE A 243 3.60 10.56 5.88
CA ILE A 243 2.63 10.10 6.90
C ILE A 243 1.37 9.59 6.19
N ASN A 244 1.00 8.34 6.47
CA ASN A 244 -0.18 7.71 5.88
C ASN A 244 -1.26 7.52 6.95
N ASN A 245 -2.16 8.49 7.11
CA ASN A 245 -3.35 8.33 7.94
C ASN A 245 -4.42 7.55 7.17
N VAL A 246 -4.40 6.22 7.29
CA VAL A 246 -5.22 5.36 6.44
C VAL A 246 -6.66 5.23 6.95
N GLY A 247 -7.62 5.33 6.04
CA GLY A 247 -9.05 5.22 6.34
C GLY A 247 -9.85 4.90 5.09
N LEU A 248 -11.17 4.73 5.22
CA LEU A 248 -12.08 4.54 4.09
C LEU A 248 -12.12 5.84 3.25
N LEU A 249 -11.21 5.94 2.29
CA LEU A 249 -10.88 7.13 1.51
C LEU A 249 -10.47 6.71 0.09
N VAL A 250 -10.59 7.64 -0.85
CA VAL A 250 -10.38 7.35 -2.29
C VAL A 250 -8.98 7.70 -2.79
N SER A 251 -8.24 8.60 -2.12
CA SER A 251 -6.89 8.97 -2.54
C SER A 251 -5.89 7.86 -2.26
N ASN A 252 -4.95 7.65 -3.16
CA ASN A 252 -3.96 6.59 -3.03
C ASN A 252 -3.00 6.85 -1.85
N ILE A 253 -2.37 5.79 -1.37
CA ILE A 253 -1.26 5.81 -0.44
C ILE A 253 0.03 5.83 -1.27
N PRO A 254 0.96 6.77 -1.03
CA PRO A 254 2.20 6.86 -1.79
C PRO A 254 3.22 5.78 -1.39
N ASN A 255 3.97 5.28 -2.38
CA ASN A 255 5.18 4.48 -2.18
C ASN A 255 6.40 5.20 -2.76
N LYS A 256 7.35 5.57 -1.88
CA LYS A 256 8.50 6.40 -2.24
C LYS A 256 9.74 5.62 -2.71
N GLY A 257 9.78 4.31 -2.48
CA GLY A 257 10.99 3.54 -2.73
C GLY A 257 10.66 2.15 -3.26
N GLU A 258 11.43 1.73 -4.24
CA GLU A 258 11.37 0.37 -4.75
C GLU A 258 12.00 -0.58 -3.72
N GLY A 259 11.44 -1.77 -3.61
CA GLY A 259 12.03 -2.83 -2.79
C GLY A 259 11.05 -3.91 -2.40
N LEU A 260 11.56 -4.85 -1.61
CA LEU A 260 10.74 -5.84 -0.91
C LEU A 260 10.34 -5.27 0.44
N TYR A 261 9.06 -5.39 0.79
CA TYR A 261 8.49 -4.84 2.01
C TYR A 261 7.78 -5.92 2.82
N THR A 262 7.86 -5.78 4.15
CA THR A 262 6.86 -6.33 5.07
C THR A 262 5.85 -5.23 5.36
N VAL A 263 4.58 -5.49 5.05
CA VAL A 263 3.47 -4.56 5.22
C VAL A 263 2.51 -5.13 6.25
N ARG A 264 2.20 -4.34 7.28
CA ARG A 264 1.21 -4.66 8.31
C ARG A 264 0.07 -3.66 8.25
N LEU A 265 -1.15 -4.16 8.09
CA LEU A 265 -2.37 -3.39 8.24
C LEU A 265 -3.06 -3.83 9.52
N LYS A 266 -3.25 -2.90 10.47
CA LYS A 266 -3.88 -3.18 11.76
C LYS A 266 -5.18 -2.39 11.89
N TYR A 267 -6.25 -3.08 12.27
CA TYR A 267 -7.48 -2.49 12.77
C TYR A 267 -7.48 -2.46 14.30
N ASN A 268 -7.88 -1.34 14.90
CA ASN A 268 -8.08 -1.18 16.34
C ASN A 268 -9.58 -1.02 16.64
N ALA A 269 -10.15 -1.96 17.40
CA ALA A 269 -11.57 -1.97 17.70
C ALA A 269 -12.01 -0.86 18.66
N ALA A 270 -11.13 -0.45 19.60
CA ALA A 270 -11.44 0.58 20.58
C ALA A 270 -11.65 1.96 19.93
N THR A 271 -10.84 2.27 18.91
CA THR A 271 -10.88 3.55 18.20
C THR A 271 -11.58 3.47 16.85
N ASN A 272 -11.90 2.26 16.36
CA ASN A 272 -12.40 1.99 15.02
C ASN A 272 -11.50 2.58 13.91
N THR A 273 -10.18 2.52 14.10
CA THR A 273 -9.19 3.09 13.15
C THR A 273 -8.29 2.04 12.54
N TRP A 274 -7.78 2.36 11.36
CA TRP A 274 -6.77 1.57 10.66
C TRP A 274 -5.41 2.24 10.77
N THR A 275 -4.36 1.42 10.87
CA THR A 275 -2.97 1.89 10.85
C THR A 275 -2.14 1.00 9.95
N GLU A 276 -1.26 1.62 9.17
CA GLU A 276 -0.25 0.94 8.38
C GLU A 276 1.10 0.97 9.11
N LYS A 277 1.83 -0.15 9.04
CA LYS A 277 3.28 -0.17 9.21
C LYS A 277 3.94 -0.88 8.03
N LYS A 278 4.77 -0.15 7.30
CA LYS A 278 5.52 -0.65 6.14
C LYS A 278 7.03 -0.58 6.41
N ILE A 279 7.72 -1.70 6.25
CA ILE A 279 9.16 -1.83 6.53
C ILE A 279 9.82 -2.41 5.29
N LYS A 280 10.81 -1.72 4.70
CA LYS A 280 11.64 -2.27 3.63
C LYS A 280 12.50 -3.39 4.21
N THR A 281 12.40 -4.58 3.62
CA THR A 281 13.11 -5.80 4.05
C THR A 281 14.12 -6.29 3.01
N GLY A 282 14.14 -5.71 1.82
CA GLY A 282 15.12 -6.04 0.79
C GLY A 282 14.95 -5.20 -0.48
N PHE A 283 15.68 -5.58 -1.53
CA PHE A 283 15.60 -4.98 -2.85
C PHE A 283 14.86 -5.92 -3.81
N VAL A 284 14.19 -5.36 -4.80
CA VAL A 284 13.74 -6.15 -5.95
C VAL A 284 14.99 -6.36 -6.81
N LEU A 285 15.54 -7.57 -6.77
CA LEU A 285 16.78 -7.85 -7.49
C LEU A 285 16.51 -7.95 -8.98
N LYS A 286 17.26 -7.19 -9.78
CA LYS A 286 17.29 -7.40 -11.23
C LYS A 286 18.11 -8.64 -11.54
N ASP A 287 17.57 -9.54 -12.34
CA ASP A 287 18.27 -10.75 -12.73
C ASP A 287 19.06 -10.52 -14.02
N TYR A 288 20.38 -10.56 -13.92
CA TYR A 288 21.30 -10.42 -15.05
C TYR A 288 21.78 -11.76 -15.61
N SER A 289 21.22 -12.91 -15.17
CA SER A 289 21.71 -14.25 -15.54
C SER A 289 21.74 -14.51 -17.05
N GLU A 290 20.83 -13.86 -17.80
CA GLU A 290 20.74 -13.97 -19.25
C GLU A 290 21.29 -12.72 -19.98
N THR A 291 21.84 -11.74 -19.25
CA THR A 291 22.38 -10.51 -19.84
C THR A 291 23.75 -10.79 -20.45
N GLN A 292 23.85 -10.76 -21.78
CA GLN A 292 25.16 -10.89 -22.42
C GLN A 292 25.86 -9.53 -22.44
N MET A 293 27.12 -9.49 -22.01
CA MET A 293 27.97 -8.29 -22.12
C MET A 293 29.21 -8.62 -22.94
N GLY A 294 29.71 -7.63 -23.67
CA GLY A 294 31.00 -7.71 -24.37
C GLY A 294 31.68 -6.34 -24.38
N LEU A 295 32.97 -6.32 -24.71
CA LEU A 295 33.65 -5.05 -24.96
C LEU A 295 33.19 -4.51 -26.31
N PHE A 296 33.05 -3.19 -26.39
CA PHE A 296 32.69 -2.49 -27.61
C PHE A 296 33.57 -1.27 -27.78
N GLY A 297 34.14 -1.10 -28.98
CA GLY A 297 35.00 0.04 -29.30
C GLY A 297 36.01 -0.30 -30.37
N ASN A 298 37.16 0.36 -30.34
CA ASN A 298 38.24 0.15 -31.30
C ASN A 298 39.57 -0.25 -30.66
N ALA A 299 39.53 -0.72 -29.41
CA ALA A 299 40.70 -1.05 -28.62
C ALA A 299 41.20 -2.49 -28.78
N TYR A 300 40.58 -3.33 -29.58
CA TYR A 300 40.97 -4.72 -29.77
C TYR A 300 40.82 -5.13 -31.23
N VAL A 301 41.36 -6.29 -31.57
CA VAL A 301 41.21 -6.91 -32.90
C VAL A 301 40.06 -7.92 -32.88
N THR A 302 39.23 -7.92 -33.92
CA THR A 302 38.16 -8.91 -34.13
C THR A 302 38.62 -10.09 -34.97
N ALA A 303 39.67 -9.88 -35.78
CA ALA A 303 40.42 -10.89 -36.51
C ALA A 303 41.87 -10.42 -36.69
N PRO A 304 42.85 -11.29 -37.05
CA PRO A 304 44.27 -10.91 -37.13
C PRO A 304 44.57 -9.70 -38.02
N GLU A 305 43.72 -9.42 -39.01
CA GLU A 305 43.81 -8.28 -39.93
C GLU A 305 42.76 -7.18 -39.70
N ASP A 306 41.80 -7.37 -38.78
CA ASP A 306 40.68 -6.46 -38.56
C ASP A 306 40.69 -5.88 -37.14
N THR A 307 40.81 -4.56 -37.03
CA THR A 307 40.57 -3.83 -35.77
C THR A 307 39.07 -3.60 -35.57
N ALA A 308 38.62 -3.76 -34.33
CA ALA A 308 37.26 -3.42 -33.95
C ALA A 308 36.90 -1.97 -34.30
N ALA A 309 35.63 -1.72 -34.58
CA ALA A 309 35.10 -0.41 -34.90
C ALA A 309 33.89 -0.09 -34.01
N TRP A 310 33.54 1.19 -33.91
CA TRP A 310 32.35 1.66 -33.20
C TRP A 310 31.04 1.39 -33.96
N GLU A 311 31.02 0.38 -34.82
CA GLU A 311 29.88 0.07 -35.70
C GLU A 311 28.90 -0.88 -35.00
N VAL A 312 27.63 -0.50 -35.03
CA VAL A 312 26.53 -1.25 -34.40
C VAL A 312 26.33 -2.59 -35.11
N GLY A 313 26.22 -3.69 -34.35
CA GLY A 313 25.98 -5.01 -34.90
C GLY A 313 27.24 -5.74 -35.40
N VAL A 314 28.43 -5.19 -35.12
CA VAL A 314 29.67 -5.98 -35.09
C VAL A 314 29.70 -6.68 -33.74
N ASP A 315 29.86 -8.01 -33.73
CA ASP A 315 29.89 -8.83 -32.51
C ASP A 315 30.87 -8.20 -31.51
N GLY A 316 30.35 -7.72 -30.37
CA GLY A 316 31.18 -7.21 -29.27
C GLY A 316 32.20 -8.27 -28.88
N TYR A 317 33.38 -7.85 -28.40
CA TYR A 317 34.42 -8.81 -28.06
C TYR A 317 33.89 -9.82 -27.04
N ASP A 318 33.91 -11.09 -27.44
CA ASP A 318 33.60 -12.25 -26.61
C ASP A 318 32.33 -12.05 -25.75
N LEU A 319 31.21 -11.84 -26.45
CA LEU A 319 29.88 -11.66 -25.85
C LEU A 319 29.43 -12.93 -25.09
N HIS A 320 29.30 -12.83 -23.76
CA HIS A 320 28.88 -13.96 -22.92
C HIS A 320 28.00 -13.53 -21.73
N THR A 321 27.31 -14.51 -21.13
CA THR A 321 26.51 -14.34 -19.90
C THR A 321 27.39 -14.39 -18.65
N PRO A 322 27.02 -13.73 -17.55
CA PRO A 322 27.87 -13.68 -16.36
C PRO A 322 27.93 -15.01 -15.60
N GLU A 323 28.99 -15.18 -14.82
CA GLU A 323 28.96 -16.07 -13.65
C GLU A 323 28.20 -15.37 -12.51
N LYS A 324 27.34 -16.12 -11.82
CA LYS A 324 26.53 -15.61 -10.71
C LYS A 324 27.01 -16.18 -9.38
N ASP A 325 27.39 -15.31 -8.45
CA ASP A 325 27.61 -15.65 -7.04
C ASP A 325 26.75 -14.77 -6.14
N GLY A 326 25.74 -15.37 -5.50
CA GLY A 326 24.76 -14.64 -4.70
C GLY A 326 23.99 -13.60 -5.52
N THR A 327 24.22 -12.32 -5.24
CA THR A 327 23.63 -11.17 -5.96
C THR A 327 24.59 -10.52 -6.95
N VAL A 328 25.83 -11.01 -7.04
CA VAL A 328 26.87 -10.47 -7.93
C VAL A 328 26.89 -11.27 -9.23
N TYR A 329 26.89 -10.53 -10.34
CA TYR A 329 26.99 -11.04 -11.70
C TYR A 329 28.30 -10.55 -12.31
N THR A 330 29.15 -11.49 -12.74
CA THR A 330 30.52 -11.20 -13.16
C THR A 330 30.75 -11.65 -14.61
N TRP A 331 31.28 -10.76 -15.43
CA TRP A 331 31.79 -11.05 -16.77
C TRP A 331 33.31 -10.88 -16.76
N GLU A 332 34.02 -11.78 -17.41
CA GLU A 332 35.49 -11.76 -17.45
C GLU A 332 35.99 -11.91 -18.87
N TRP A 333 36.93 -11.06 -19.26
CA TRP A 333 37.58 -11.11 -20.57
C TRP A 333 39.09 -11.14 -20.39
N THR A 334 39.77 -11.91 -21.23
CA THR A 334 41.21 -11.77 -21.47
C THR A 334 41.40 -11.26 -22.89
N VAL A 335 41.93 -10.05 -23.05
CA VAL A 335 41.93 -9.34 -24.33
C VAL A 335 43.23 -8.59 -24.58
N ASP A 336 43.70 -8.65 -25.83
CA ASP A 336 44.81 -7.82 -26.30
C ASP A 336 44.30 -6.42 -26.67
N LEU A 337 44.74 -5.43 -25.90
CA LEU A 337 44.36 -4.03 -26.06
C LEU A 337 45.41 -3.24 -26.85
N LEU A 338 44.91 -2.38 -27.74
CA LEU A 338 45.69 -1.55 -28.65
C LEU A 338 45.91 -0.14 -28.08
N GLU A 339 47.14 0.35 -28.17
CA GLU A 339 47.54 1.68 -27.71
C GLU A 339 46.71 2.79 -28.39
N GLY A 340 46.30 3.79 -27.60
CA GLY A 340 45.63 4.97 -28.11
C GLY A 340 44.24 4.69 -28.66
N ARG A 341 43.56 3.67 -28.14
CA ARG A 341 42.20 3.28 -28.53
C ARG A 341 41.29 3.18 -27.31
N GLU A 342 40.00 3.07 -27.57
CA GLU A 342 38.97 3.15 -26.53
C GLU A 342 37.99 2.00 -26.59
N PHE A 343 37.44 1.64 -25.44
CA PHE A 343 36.34 0.69 -25.32
C PHE A 343 35.38 1.06 -24.17
N ILE A 344 34.21 0.44 -24.21
CA ILE A 344 33.16 0.41 -23.18
C ILE A 344 32.59 -1.01 -23.10
N PHE A 345 31.66 -1.24 -22.18
CA PHE A 345 30.88 -2.49 -22.14
C PHE A 345 29.46 -2.21 -22.61
N LEU A 346 28.97 -3.04 -23.54
CA LEU A 346 27.60 -2.98 -24.04
C LEU A 346 26.89 -4.31 -23.89
N GLN A 347 25.65 -4.25 -23.45
CA GLN A 347 24.74 -5.36 -23.48
C GLN A 347 24.42 -5.74 -24.93
N ASP A 348 24.52 -7.04 -25.22
CA ASP A 348 24.21 -7.64 -26.53
C ASP A 348 24.96 -6.97 -27.71
N ALA A 349 26.06 -6.26 -27.43
CA ALA A 349 26.80 -5.41 -28.38
C ALA A 349 25.91 -4.40 -29.16
N THR A 350 24.82 -3.93 -28.55
CA THR A 350 23.89 -2.98 -29.17
C THR A 350 23.65 -1.75 -28.30
N TRP A 351 23.44 -0.60 -28.95
CA TRP A 351 23.04 0.62 -28.26
C TRP A 351 21.60 0.52 -27.76
N GLY A 352 21.34 1.02 -26.55
CA GLY A 352 20.02 1.05 -25.92
C GLY A 352 19.81 0.00 -24.82
N GLY A 353 20.74 -0.96 -24.67
CA GLY A 353 20.83 -1.86 -23.51
C GLY A 353 21.63 -1.26 -22.36
N LEU A 354 22.03 -2.11 -21.40
CA LEU A 354 22.98 -1.71 -20.36
C LEU A 354 24.31 -1.27 -21.00
N GLN A 355 24.76 -0.06 -20.66
CA GLN A 355 26.02 0.52 -21.12
C GLN A 355 26.85 0.92 -19.91
N ILE A 356 28.14 0.58 -19.92
CA ILE A 356 29.08 0.94 -18.87
C ILE A 356 30.34 1.53 -19.51
N ASP A 357 30.52 2.84 -19.29
CA ASP A 357 31.74 3.57 -19.61
C ASP A 357 32.61 3.73 -18.34
N TYR A 358 33.70 4.50 -18.41
CA TYR A 358 34.64 4.67 -17.30
C TYR A 358 33.99 5.25 -16.03
N LEU A 359 32.96 6.10 -16.19
CA LEU A 359 32.24 6.70 -15.05
C LEU A 359 31.00 5.89 -14.64
N GLY A 360 30.59 4.92 -15.47
CA GLY A 360 29.48 4.02 -15.21
C GLY A 360 29.76 2.90 -14.21
N ALA A 361 31.01 2.76 -13.76
CA ALA A 361 31.44 1.80 -12.76
C ALA A 361 32.61 2.37 -11.92
N ALA A 362 32.83 1.81 -10.74
CA ALA A 362 34.09 2.02 -10.02
C ALA A 362 35.21 1.28 -10.77
N ALA A 363 36.11 2.03 -11.40
CA ALA A 363 37.30 1.48 -12.05
C ALA A 363 38.40 1.19 -11.02
N ASP A 364 38.97 0.00 -11.06
CA ASP A 364 39.97 -0.51 -10.11
C ASP A 364 41.00 -1.42 -10.83
N GLY A 365 42.09 -1.77 -10.15
CA GLY A 365 43.11 -2.71 -10.62
C GLY A 365 44.42 -2.07 -11.07
N GLU A 366 45.47 -2.89 -11.18
CA GLU A 366 46.85 -2.47 -11.49
C GLU A 366 46.95 -1.63 -12.75
N ALA A 367 46.20 -1.97 -13.81
CA ALA A 367 46.23 -1.21 -15.06
C ALA A 367 45.61 0.20 -14.92
N ILE A 368 44.69 0.38 -13.96
CA ILE A 368 44.11 1.69 -13.65
C ILE A 368 45.09 2.49 -12.79
N ASP A 369 45.65 1.86 -11.75
CA ASP A 369 46.58 2.50 -10.81
C ASP A 369 47.88 2.97 -11.48
N ASP A 370 48.42 2.16 -12.41
CA ASP A 370 49.65 2.47 -13.14
C ASP A 370 49.42 3.45 -14.31
N GLY A 371 48.16 3.76 -14.62
CA GLY A 371 47.79 4.67 -15.71
C GLY A 371 47.88 4.04 -17.10
N ASP A 372 47.93 2.72 -17.19
CA ASP A 372 47.87 1.98 -18.46
C ASP A 372 46.51 2.13 -19.13
N ILE A 373 45.44 2.24 -18.34
CA ILE A 373 44.09 2.52 -18.80
C ILE A 373 43.51 3.67 -17.99
N VAL A 374 43.06 4.71 -18.68
CA VAL A 374 42.58 5.94 -18.06
C VAL A 374 41.22 6.37 -18.61
N ASN A 375 40.59 7.31 -17.93
CA ASN A 375 39.41 7.98 -18.45
C ASN A 375 39.77 8.85 -19.66
N ALA A 376 39.20 8.56 -20.83
CA ALA A 376 39.44 9.32 -22.06
C ALA A 376 39.13 10.83 -21.89
N LYS A 377 38.17 11.20 -21.04
CA LYS A 377 37.85 12.62 -20.76
C LYS A 377 38.99 13.38 -20.12
N ASP A 378 39.79 12.74 -19.29
CA ASP A 378 40.92 13.41 -18.60
C ASP A 378 42.04 13.77 -19.59
N LEU A 379 42.00 13.16 -20.79
CA LEU A 379 42.88 13.46 -21.92
C LEU A 379 42.21 14.35 -22.99
N GLY A 380 41.02 14.88 -22.71
CA GLY A 380 40.27 15.73 -23.64
C GLY A 380 39.41 14.97 -24.66
N GLY A 381 39.16 13.68 -24.45
CA GLY A 381 38.20 12.89 -25.21
C GLY A 381 36.75 13.38 -25.01
N GLU A 382 35.89 13.11 -26.00
CA GLU A 382 34.49 13.54 -25.99
C GLU A 382 33.66 12.80 -24.93
N HIS A 383 33.93 11.50 -24.77
CA HIS A 383 33.22 10.58 -23.89
C HIS A 383 34.15 10.01 -22.81
N PRO A 384 33.62 9.63 -21.63
CA PRO A 384 34.43 9.03 -20.58
C PRO A 384 34.65 7.52 -20.83
N ASN A 385 35.25 7.16 -21.96
CA ASN A 385 35.54 5.77 -22.29
C ASN A 385 36.82 5.29 -21.57
N TYR A 386 37.02 3.96 -21.52
CA TYR A 386 38.30 3.40 -21.12
C TYR A 386 39.30 3.61 -22.26
N ARG A 387 40.33 4.42 -22.03
CA ARG A 387 41.39 4.75 -22.98
C ARG A 387 42.65 3.96 -22.65
N VAL A 388 43.15 3.21 -23.62
CA VAL A 388 44.38 2.44 -23.52
C VAL A 388 45.58 3.37 -23.77
N ILE A 389 46.47 3.46 -22.79
CA ILE A 389 47.74 4.21 -22.84
C ILE A 389 48.89 3.28 -23.15
N ASN A 390 48.95 2.12 -22.48
CA ASN A 390 49.95 1.10 -22.77
C ASN A 390 49.23 -0.14 -23.36
N PRO A 391 49.69 -0.67 -24.52
CA PRO A 391 49.10 -1.87 -25.11
C PRO A 391 49.55 -3.12 -24.37
N GLY A 392 48.75 -4.18 -24.42
CA GLY A 392 49.08 -5.45 -23.78
C GLY A 392 47.87 -6.37 -23.67
N THR A 393 48.11 -7.58 -23.16
CA THR A 393 47.05 -8.51 -22.79
C THR A 393 46.57 -8.16 -21.38
N TYR A 394 45.27 -7.96 -21.20
CA TYR A 394 44.66 -7.61 -19.93
C TYR A 394 43.57 -8.61 -19.55
N VAL A 395 43.45 -8.89 -18.26
CA VAL A 395 42.27 -9.53 -17.67
C VAL A 395 41.36 -8.43 -17.16
N ILE A 396 40.14 -8.39 -17.66
CA ILE A 396 39.12 -7.38 -17.36
C ILE A 396 37.94 -8.09 -16.74
N THR A 397 37.53 -7.64 -15.56
CA THR A 397 36.37 -8.17 -14.84
C THR A 397 35.35 -7.07 -14.65
N LEU A 398 34.14 -7.24 -15.20
CA LEU A 398 32.98 -6.42 -14.87
C LEU A 398 32.12 -7.16 -13.85
N ALA A 399 31.84 -6.54 -12.71
CA ALA A 399 30.93 -7.06 -11.69
C ALA A 399 29.75 -6.10 -11.46
N VAL A 400 28.52 -6.64 -11.42
CA VAL A 400 27.30 -5.92 -11.06
C VAL A 400 26.63 -6.62 -9.89
N ASP A 401 26.51 -5.93 -8.75
CA ASP A 401 25.74 -6.41 -7.60
C ASP A 401 24.27 -5.99 -7.73
N ALA A 402 23.39 -6.94 -8.08
CA ALA A 402 21.97 -6.71 -8.24
C ALA A 402 21.25 -6.24 -6.96
N ALA A 403 21.86 -6.38 -5.78
CA ALA A 403 21.30 -5.87 -4.52
C ALA A 403 21.50 -4.36 -4.35
N THR A 404 22.61 -3.83 -4.84
CA THR A 404 23.01 -2.42 -4.63
C THR A 404 23.04 -1.61 -5.93
N ASP A 405 22.93 -2.27 -7.08
CA ASP A 405 23.30 -1.78 -8.41
C ASP A 405 24.72 -1.22 -8.49
N ALA A 406 25.60 -1.58 -7.54
CA ALA A 406 27.01 -1.24 -7.59
C ALA A 406 27.68 -1.97 -8.76
N ARG A 407 28.50 -1.23 -9.50
CA ARG A 407 29.22 -1.72 -10.67
C ARG A 407 30.70 -1.47 -10.48
N THR A 408 31.50 -2.49 -10.68
CA THR A 408 32.96 -2.42 -10.58
C THR A 408 33.57 -2.97 -11.84
N VAL A 409 34.60 -2.31 -12.35
CA VAL A 409 35.43 -2.81 -13.44
C VAL A 409 36.86 -2.92 -12.90
N THR A 410 37.38 -4.13 -12.79
CA THR A 410 38.76 -4.39 -12.40
C THR A 410 39.57 -4.73 -13.62
N ILE A 411 40.71 -4.07 -13.83
CA ILE A 411 41.61 -4.37 -14.96
C ILE A 411 43.04 -4.60 -14.46
N VAL A 412 43.61 -5.75 -14.81
CA VAL A 412 44.98 -6.12 -14.47
C VAL A 412 45.72 -6.64 -15.71
N PRO A 413 47.04 -6.46 -15.83
CA PRO A 413 47.83 -7.13 -16.85
C PRO A 413 47.67 -8.66 -16.74
N ALA A 414 47.56 -9.35 -17.87
CA ALA A 414 47.48 -10.81 -17.86
C ALA A 414 48.82 -11.43 -17.43
N PRO A 415 48.81 -12.51 -16.62
CA PRO A 415 50.04 -13.20 -16.24
C PRO A 415 50.72 -13.80 -17.48
N ASN A 416 52.02 -13.54 -17.62
CA ASN A 416 52.87 -14.06 -18.70
C ASN A 416 52.98 -15.59 -18.75
#